data_AF-A0A9X4KLB6-F1
#
_entry.id   AF-A0A9X4KLB6-F1
#
_cell.length_a   1.000
_cell.length_b   1.000
_cell.length_c   1.000
_cell.angle_alpha   90.00
_cell.angle_beta   90.00
_cell.angle_gamma   90.00
#
_symmetry.space_group_name_H-M   'P 1'
#
loop_
_entity.id
_entity.type
_entity.pdbx_description
1 polymer ?
#
loop_
_entity_poly.entity_id
_entity_poly.type
_entity_poly.pdbx_seq_one_letter_code
_entity_poly.pdbx_strand_id
1 'polypeptide(L)' 'MFIKTELLIIDEIGYWTLDETASHFFFQIGSECYERGSIQLTSKKTFGAWGDIFGESYARSPPPALQHR' A
#
# COMPACT_ATOMS: atom_id res chain seq x y z
N MET A 1 3.87 4.12 14.37
CA MET A 1 3.34 2.74 14.31
C MET A 1 4.53 1.83 14.01
N PHE A 2 5.04 1.08 14.97
CA PHE A 2 6.25 0.27 14.79
C PHE A 2 5.88 -1.10 14.24
N ILE A 3 6.00 -1.31 12.93
CA ILE A 3 5.94 -2.64 12.34
C ILE A 3 7.29 -3.29 12.61
N LYS A 4 7.36 -4.12 13.66
CA LYS A 4 8.57 -4.90 13.99
C LYS A 4 8.46 -6.28 13.33
N THR A 5 8.55 -6.31 12.00
CA THR A 5 8.45 -7.55 11.23
C THR A 5 9.41 -7.52 10.06
N GLU A 6 10.13 -8.62 9.84
CA GLU A 6 11.09 -8.77 8.75
C GLU A 6 10.41 -9.11 7.41
N LEU A 7 9.22 -9.74 7.47
CA LEU A 7 8.38 -10.08 6.33
C LEU A 7 6.89 -9.85 6.61
N LEU A 8 6.28 -8.92 5.90
CA LEU A 8 4.84 -8.70 5.90
C LEU A 8 4.21 -9.40 4.69
N ILE A 9 3.16 -10.21 4.93
CA ILE A 9 2.40 -10.88 3.87
C ILE A 9 0.99 -10.30 3.85
N ILE A 10 0.55 -9.83 2.69
CA ILE A 10 -0.82 -9.38 2.46
C ILE A 10 -1.38 -10.21 1.31
N ASP A 11 -2.41 -11.00 1.61
CA ASP A 11 -3.04 -11.90 0.65
C ASP A 11 -4.31 -11.26 0.05
N GLU A 12 -4.60 -11.59 -1.21
CA GLU A 12 -5.79 -11.20 -1.96
C GLU A 12 -6.08 -9.68 -2.04
N ILE A 13 -5.04 -8.86 -2.16
CA ILE A 13 -5.23 -7.41 -2.32
C ILE A 13 -6.02 -7.11 -3.60
N GLY A 14 -6.99 -6.20 -3.49
CA GLY A 14 -7.81 -5.74 -4.61
C GLY A 14 -9.14 -6.48 -4.81
N TYR A 15 -9.55 -7.33 -3.87
CA TYR A 15 -10.93 -7.85 -3.84
C TYR A 15 -11.93 -6.73 -3.49
N TRP A 16 -11.59 -5.87 -2.54
CA TRP A 16 -12.35 -4.67 -2.17
C TRP A 16 -11.60 -3.40 -2.56
N THR A 17 -12.34 -2.35 -2.90
CA THR A 17 -11.80 -0.98 -2.97
C THR A 17 -11.56 -0.50 -1.54
N LEU A 18 -10.34 -0.04 -1.28
CA LEU A 18 -9.95 0.57 -0.02
C LEU A 18 -10.50 1.99 0.04
N ASP A 19 -10.95 2.39 1.22
CA ASP A 19 -11.25 3.80 1.47
C ASP A 19 -9.94 4.60 1.60
N GLU A 20 -10.08 5.92 1.74
CA GLU A 20 -8.94 6.84 1.86
C GLU A 20 -8.06 6.51 3.07
N THR A 21 -8.68 6.13 4.19
CA THR A 21 -7.98 5.83 5.44
C THR A 21 -7.15 4.54 5.32
N ALA A 22 -7.74 3.47 4.79
CA ALA A 22 -7.08 2.20 4.58
C ALA A 22 -5.98 2.31 3.51
N SER A 23 -6.23 3.10 2.46
CA SER A 23 -5.21 3.43 1.46
C SER A 23 -4.03 4.14 2.14
N HIS A 24 -4.28 5.20 2.92
CA HIS A 24 -3.22 5.90 3.63
C HIS A 24 -2.36 4.96 4.51
N PHE A 25 -2.99 4.09 5.30
CA PHE A 25 -2.26 3.12 6.11
C PHE A 25 -1.48 2.11 5.28
N PHE A 26 -2.02 1.64 4.15
CA PHE A 26 -1.30 0.73 3.26
C PHE A 26 0.03 1.32 2.78
N PHE A 27 0.03 2.59 2.38
CA PHE A 27 1.25 3.25 1.94
C PHE A 27 2.18 3.63 3.07
N GLN A 28 1.65 3.94 4.27
CA GLN A 28 2.48 4.10 5.45
C GLN A 28 3.23 2.81 5.77
N ILE A 29 2.54 1.67 5.76
CA ILE A 29 3.14 0.34 5.93
C ILE A 29 4.18 0.07 4.85
N GLY A 30 3.84 0.31 3.57
CA GLY A 30 4.76 0.17 2.44
C GLY A 30 6.04 0.98 2.61
N SER A 31 5.91 2.24 3.03
CA SER A 31 7.04 3.13 3.26
C SER A 31 7.93 2.68 4.43
N GLU A 32 7.33 2.19 5.53
CA GLU A 32 8.10 1.70 6.67
C GLU A 32 8.88 0.42 6.33
N CYS A 33 8.31 -0.45 5.48
CA CYS A 33 8.99 -1.66 5.05
C CYS A 33 10.07 -1.39 4.00
N TYR A 34 9.96 -0.35 3.16
CA TYR A 34 10.88 -0.08 2.04
C TYR A 34 12.37 -0.13 2.43
N GLU A 35 12.73 0.29 3.65
CA GLU A 35 14.12 0.27 4.14
C GLU A 35 14.38 -0.74 5.26
N ARG A 36 13.34 -1.38 5.82
CA ARG A 36 13.45 -2.13 7.08
C ARG A 36 12.98 -3.58 7.00
N GLY A 37 12.30 -3.99 5.92
CA GLY A 37 11.76 -5.34 5.79
C GLY A 37 11.26 -5.64 4.39
N SER A 38 10.73 -6.85 4.19
CA SER A 38 10.14 -7.25 2.91
C SER A 38 8.62 -7.25 2.98
N ILE A 39 7.96 -6.94 1.86
CA ILE A 39 6.51 -7.11 1.71
C ILE A 39 6.26 -8.07 0.56
N GLN A 40 5.48 -9.12 0.83
CA GLN A 40 4.92 -9.99 -0.20
C GLN A 40 3.41 -9.73 -0.31
N LEU A 41 2.97 -9.42 -1.54
CA LEU A 41 1.58 -9.14 -1.86
C LEU A 41 1.08 -10.16 -2.87
N THR A 42 -0.12 -10.70 -2.67
CA THR A 42 -0.81 -11.49 -3.69
C THR A 42 -2.05 -10.71 -4.15
N SER A 43 -2.30 -10.68 -5.46
CA SER A 43 -3.45 -10.02 -6.05
C SER A 43 -3.97 -10.79 -7.24
N LYS A 44 -5.29 -10.78 -7.44
CA LYS A 44 -5.92 -11.19 -8.70
C LYS A 44 -5.93 -10.05 -9.73
N LYS A 45 -5.60 -8.83 -9.31
CA LYS A 45 -5.54 -7.64 -10.17
C LYS A 45 -4.10 -7.37 -10.60
N THR A 46 -3.95 -7.00 -11.87
CA THR A 46 -2.67 -6.52 -12.41
C THR A 46 -2.32 -5.14 -11.82
N PHE A 47 -1.04 -4.76 -11.78
CA PHE A 47 -0.60 -3.43 -11.31
C PHE A 47 -1.33 -2.25 -11.98
N GLY A 48 -1.68 -2.36 -13.27
CA GLY A 48 -2.44 -1.32 -13.98
C GLY A 48 -3.87 -1.10 -13.45
N ALA A 49 -4.44 -2.08 -12.74
CA ALA A 49 -5.78 -2.03 -12.17
C ALA A 49 -5.78 -1.62 -10.68
N TRP A 50 -4.64 -1.18 -10.14
CA TRP A 50 -4.54 -0.75 -8.75
C TRP A 50 -5.26 0.57 -8.47
N GLY A 51 -5.54 1.38 -9.51
CA GLY A 51 -6.42 2.55 -9.39
C GLY A 51 -7.81 2.20 -8.85
N ASP A 52 -8.34 1.02 -9.18
CA ASP A 52 -9.63 0.54 -8.67
C ASP A 52 -9.55 0.08 -7.20
N ILE A 53 -8.34 -0.18 -6.70
CA ILE A 53 -8.09 -0.65 -5.33
C ILE A 53 -7.96 0.55 -4.40
N PHE A 54 -7.17 1.57 -4.77
CA PHE A 54 -6.85 2.71 -3.90
C PHE A 54 -7.63 3.99 -4.24
N GLY A 55 -8.41 3.98 -5.33
CA GLY A 55 -9.10 5.16 -5.86
C GLY A 55 -8.18 6.08 -6.68
N GLU A 56 -8.78 6.81 -7.64
CA GLU A 56 -8.03 7.71 -8.52
C GLU A 56 -7.30 8.85 -7.78
N SER A 57 -7.83 9.28 -6.64
CA SER A 57 -7.27 10.35 -5.80
C SER A 57 -5.85 10.03 -5.33
N TYR A 58 -5.58 8.75 -5.08
CA TYR A 58 -4.29 8.26 -4.64
C TYR A 58 -3.32 8.04 -5.81
N ALA A 59 -3.80 7.50 -6.92
CA ALA A 59 -2.97 7.27 -8.11
C ALA A 59 -2.36 8.56 -8.68
N ARG A 60 -3.00 9.71 -8.43
CA ARG A 60 -2.59 11.03 -8.93
C ARG A 60 -1.75 11.85 -7.96
N SER A 61 -1.66 11.45 -6.69
CA SER A 61 -0.97 12.21 -5.64
C SER A 61 0.16 11.37 -5.03
N PRO A 62 1.37 11.92 -4.84
CA PRO A 62 2.44 11.17 -4.18
C PRO A 62 1.98 10.77 -2.77
N PRO A 63 2.26 9.53 -2.34
CA PRO A 63 1.99 9.07 -0.97
C PRO A 63 2.38 10.10 0.08
N PRO A 64 1.58 10.32 1.13
CA PRO A 64 1.94 11.26 2.20
C PRO A 64 3.34 10.98 2.79
N ALA A 65 3.74 9.70 2.83
CA ALA A 65 5.06 9.27 3.27
C ALA A 65 6.23 9.73 2.37
N LEU A 66 5.97 10.10 1.11
CA LEU A 66 6.96 10.56 0.13
C LEU A 66 6.93 12.09 -0.09
N GLN A 67 6.01 12.82 0.55
CA GLN A 67 5.89 14.28 0.37
C GLN A 67 6.95 15.09 1.13
N HIS A 68 7.60 14.49 2.13
CA HIS A 68 8.60 15.14 2.99
C HIS A 68 10.04 14.60 2.81
N ARG A 69 10.31 13.90 1.70
CA ARG A 69 11.66 13.46 1.31
C ARG A 69 12.25 14.35 0.22
#